data_AF-A0AAW8CW90-F1
#
_entry.id   AF-A0AAW8CW90-F1
#
_cell.length_a   1.000
_cell.length_b   1.000
_cell.length_c   1.000
_cell.angle_alpha   90.00
_cell.angle_beta   90.00
_cell.angle_gamma   90.00
#
_symmetry.space_group_name_H-M   'P 1'
#
loop_
_entity.id
_entity.type
_entity.pdbx_description
1 polymer ?
#
loop_
_entity_poly.entity_id
_entity_poly.type
_entity_poly.pdbx_seq_one_letter_code
_entity_poly.pdbx_strand_id
1 'polypeptide(L)'
;MAIYMLVPIANNAAALALAVTSHIPDGDRYKIANNAGWFVKFAGTAVELSNRIGVTGQVDNAPTPVGSTIVTHVTSYYGRGATDMWEWLKTRMESGG
;
A
#
# COMPACT_ATOMS: atom_id res chain seq x y z
N MET A 1 -11.60 4.22 -8.34
CA MET A 1 -10.66 3.22 -7.77
C MET A 1 -10.10 3.78 -6.47
N ALA A 2 -9.82 2.93 -5.48
CA ALA A 2 -9.37 3.37 -4.15
C ALA A 2 -7.83 3.45 -4.07
N ILE A 3 -7.32 4.32 -3.20
CA ILE A 3 -5.91 4.38 -2.85
C ILE A 3 -5.75 3.91 -1.41
N TYR A 4 -4.81 3.01 -1.18
CA TYR A 4 -4.45 2.51 0.14
C TYR A 4 -3.03 2.93 0.50
N MET A 5 -2.82 3.27 1.76
CA MET A 5 -1.50 3.45 2.36
C MET A 5 -1.14 2.20 3.16
N LEU A 6 0.03 1.65 2.88
CA LEU A 6 0.55 0.44 3.51
C LEU A 6 1.76 0.83 4.35
N VAL A 7 1.64 0.73 5.68
CA VAL A 7 2.67 1.16 6.62
C VAL A 7 3.23 -0.08 7.34
N PRO A 8 4.52 -0.41 7.18
CA PRO A 8 5.16 -1.43 7.99
C PRO A 8 5.28 -0.91 9.43
N ILE A 9 4.83 -1.69 10.41
CA ILE A 9 4.91 -1.33 11.84
C ILE A 9 5.89 -2.23 12.61
N ALA A 10 6.51 -3.18 11.94
CA ALA A 10 7.63 -3.96 12.43
C ALA A 10 8.88 -3.67 11.57
N ASN A 11 9.99 -4.38 11.82
CA ASN A 11 11.17 -4.33 10.96
C ASN A 11 10.96 -5.15 9.67
N ASN A 12 9.92 -4.83 8.90
CA ASN A 12 9.43 -5.64 7.78
C ASN A 12 9.28 -4.87 6.45
N ALA A 13 9.87 -3.68 6.34
CA ALA A 13 9.78 -2.86 5.14
C ALA A 13 10.29 -3.55 3.85
N ALA A 14 11.32 -4.40 3.96
CA ALA A 14 11.85 -5.16 2.82
C ALA A 14 10.87 -6.25 2.35
N ALA A 15 10.25 -6.97 3.29
CA ALA A 15 9.24 -7.99 2.98
C ALA A 15 7.98 -7.35 2.36
N LEU A 16 7.54 -6.21 2.92
CA LEU A 16 6.45 -5.42 2.34
C LEU A 16 6.79 -4.92 0.94
N ALA A 17 8.01 -4.43 0.72
CA ALA A 17 8.45 -4.00 -0.61
C ALA A 17 8.39 -5.15 -1.61
N LEU A 18 8.91 -6.33 -1.27
CA LEU A 18 8.85 -7.50 -2.15
C LEU A 18 7.40 -7.90 -2.48
N ALA A 19 6.52 -7.94 -1.48
CA ALA A 19 5.11 -8.30 -1.68
C ALA A 19 4.38 -7.29 -2.58
N VAL A 20 4.53 -5.99 -2.29
CA VAL A 20 3.96 -4.93 -3.14
C VAL A 20 4.52 -5.04 -4.56
N THR A 21 5.83 -5.26 -4.70
CA THR A 21 6.44 -5.30 -6.03
C THR A 21 6.07 -6.55 -6.85
N SER A 22 5.66 -7.63 -6.18
CA SER A 22 5.29 -8.89 -6.83
C SER A 22 3.83 -8.94 -7.24
N HIS A 23 2.95 -8.23 -6.52
CA HIS A 23 1.50 -8.36 -6.69
C HIS A 23 0.80 -7.14 -7.27
N ILE A 24 1.44 -5.96 -7.25
CA ILE A 24 0.87 -4.69 -7.70
C ILE A 24 1.63 -4.17 -8.92
N PRO A 25 0.98 -3.81 -10.04
CA PRO A 25 1.66 -3.23 -11.19
C PRO A 25 2.43 -1.94 -10.86
N ASP A 26 3.51 -1.65 -11.59
CA ASP A 26 4.33 -0.45 -11.37
C ASP A 26 3.54 0.86 -11.42
N GLY A 27 2.57 0.97 -12.34
CA GLY A 27 1.72 2.15 -12.45
C GLY A 27 0.74 2.34 -11.27
N ASP A 28 0.51 1.28 -10.47
CA ASP A 28 -0.48 1.26 -9.39
C ASP A 28 0.17 1.26 -8.01
N ARG A 29 1.49 1.45 -7.92
CA ARG A 29 2.23 1.56 -6.66
C ARG A 29 3.11 2.80 -6.62
N TYR A 30 3.32 3.35 -5.43
CA TYR A 30 4.29 4.41 -5.15
C TYR A 30 4.99 4.12 -3.84
N LYS A 31 6.32 4.09 -3.85
CA LYS A 31 7.12 3.86 -2.64
C LYS A 31 7.28 5.16 -1.88
N ILE A 32 6.86 5.20 -0.62
CA ILE A 32 7.12 6.34 0.26
C ILE A 32 8.59 6.32 0.67
N ALA A 33 9.23 7.50 0.68
CA ALA A 33 10.63 7.65 1.05
C ALA A 33 10.95 7.07 2.45
N ASN A 34 12.24 6.80 2.69
CA ASN A 34 12.74 6.33 3.98
C ASN A 34 12.06 5.06 4.52
N ASN A 35 11.63 4.17 3.62
CA ASN A 35 10.92 2.93 3.97
C ASN A 35 9.64 3.16 4.79
N ALA A 36 9.03 4.34 4.70
CA ALA A 36 7.82 4.69 5.45
C ALA A 36 6.57 3.95 4.96
N GLY A 37 6.64 3.26 3.82
CA GLY A 37 5.56 2.45 3.31
C GLY A 37 5.33 2.62 1.81
N TRP A 38 4.10 2.36 1.40
CA TRP A 38 3.67 2.43 0.01
C TRP A 38 2.29 3.05 -0.10
N PHE A 39 2.04 3.76 -1.19
CA PHE A 39 0.69 3.96 -1.69
C PHE A 39 0.39 2.95 -2.80
N VAL A 40 -0.82 2.41 -2.81
CA VAL A 40 -1.28 1.44 -3.79
C VAL A 40 -2.66 1.84 -4.29
N LYS A 41 -2.81 1.94 -5.61
CA LYS A 41 -4.11 2.04 -6.28
C LYS A 41 -4.65 0.62 -6.44
N PHE A 42 -5.85 0.37 -5.93
CA PHE A 42 -6.44 -0.97 -5.97
C PHE A 42 -7.94 -0.92 -6.28
N ALA A 43 -8.39 -1.87 -7.09
CA ALA A 43 -9.81 -2.10 -7.36
C ALA A 43 -10.31 -3.17 -6.40
N GLY A 44 -10.87 -2.75 -5.27
CA GLY A 44 -11.36 -3.62 -4.20
C GLY A 44 -11.30 -2.92 -2.85
N THR A 45 -11.33 -3.72 -1.79
CA THR A 45 -11.31 -3.30 -0.39
C THR A 45 -9.91 -3.43 0.22
N ALA A 46 -9.71 -2.82 1.41
CA ALA A 46 -8.46 -2.98 2.17
C ALA A 46 -8.19 -4.45 2.54
N VAL A 47 -9.24 -5.23 2.81
CA VAL A 47 -9.13 -6.66 3.16
C VAL A 47 -8.65 -7.47 1.95
N GLU A 48 -9.23 -7.25 0.78
CA GLU A 48 -8.82 -7.92 -0.45
C GLU A 48 -7.38 -7.57 -0.83
N LEU A 49 -6.99 -6.29 -0.68
CA LEU A 49 -5.61 -5.88 -0.88
C LEU A 49 -4.67 -6.56 0.12
N SER A 50 -4.99 -6.53 1.41
CA SER A 50 -4.21 -7.14 2.49
C SER A 50 -3.99 -8.64 2.25
N ASN A 51 -5.05 -9.35 1.85
CA ASN A 51 -4.97 -10.76 1.48
C ASN A 51 -4.10 -10.97 0.23
N ARG A 52 -4.28 -10.15 -0.81
CA ARG A 52 -3.54 -10.25 -2.08
C ARG A 52 -2.03 -10.13 -1.90
N ILE A 53 -1.58 -9.24 -1.02
CA ILE A 53 -0.14 -9.05 -0.77
C ILE A 53 0.38 -9.96 0.36
N GLY A 54 -0.47 -10.78 0.98
CA GLY A 54 -0.05 -11.70 2.03
C GLY A 54 0.23 -11.03 3.38
N VAL A 55 -0.36 -9.87 3.68
CA VAL A 55 -0.38 -9.34 5.05
C VAL A 55 -1.34 -10.18 5.89
N THR A 56 -2.52 -10.47 5.37
CA THR A 56 -3.53 -11.39 5.95
C THR A 56 -3.89 -12.49 4.94
N GLY A 57 -4.91 -13.31 5.25
CA GLY A 57 -5.47 -14.30 4.32
C GLY A 57 -4.73 -15.64 4.28
N GLN A 58 -3.80 -15.85 5.19
CA GLN A 58 -3.16 -17.14 5.41
C GLN A 58 -4.11 -18.08 6.17
N VAL A 59 -3.84 -19.39 6.13
CA VAL A 59 -4.55 -20.39 6.95
C VAL A 59 -4.37 -20.09 8.44
N ASP A 60 -5.31 -20.54 9.26
CA ASP A 60 -5.35 -20.22 10.70
C ASP A 60 -4.01 -20.49 11.40
N ASN A 61 -3.53 -19.50 12.16
CA ASN A 61 -2.26 -19.47 12.89
C ASN A 61 -0.97 -19.53 12.05
N ALA A 62 -1.04 -19.47 10.71
CA ALA A 62 0.16 -19.34 9.90
C ALA A 62 0.79 -17.93 10.06
N PRO A 63 2.12 -17.83 10.17
CA PRO A 63 2.78 -16.53 10.22
C PRO A 63 2.61 -15.79 8.89
N THR A 64 2.45 -14.47 8.96
CA THR A 64 2.47 -13.63 7.76
C THR A 64 3.87 -13.56 7.16
N PRO A 65 4.05 -13.81 5.84
CA PRO A 65 5.35 -13.65 5.18
C PRO A 65 5.77 -12.18 5.03
N VAL A 66 4.82 -11.24 5.16
CA VAL A 66 5.07 -9.80 5.02
C VAL A 66 5.40 -9.16 6.36
N GLY A 67 4.91 -9.71 7.48
CA GLY A 67 5.00 -9.09 8.80
C GLY A 67 3.87 -8.09 9.06
N SER A 68 3.85 -7.49 10.24
CA SER A 68 2.79 -6.56 10.67
C SER A 68 2.77 -5.29 9.82
N THR A 69 1.64 -5.03 9.16
CA THR A 69 1.43 -3.89 8.27
C THR A 69 0.03 -3.32 8.46
N ILE A 70 -0.09 -1.99 8.54
CA ILE A 70 -1.37 -1.29 8.53
C ILE A 70 -1.76 -0.98 7.08
N VAL A 71 -3.00 -1.28 6.71
CA VAL A 71 -3.59 -0.91 5.40
C VAL A 71 -4.71 0.09 5.64
N THR A 72 -4.50 1.34 5.20
CA THR A 72 -5.45 2.44 5.42
C THR A 72 -6.00 2.96 4.10
N HIS A 73 -7.32 3.08 3.99
CA HIS A 73 -7.95 3.76 2.85
C HIS A 73 -7.67 5.27 2.91
N VAL A 74 -7.08 5.81 1.85
CA VAL A 74 -6.75 7.24 1.75
C VAL A 74 -7.89 7.96 1.04
N THR A 75 -8.68 8.70 1.82
CA THR A 75 -9.79 9.52 1.29
C THR A 75 -9.40 10.98 1.11
N SER A 76 -8.34 11.43 1.80
CA SER A 76 -7.77 12.76 1.67
C SER A 76 -6.29 12.73 2.04
N TYR A 77 -5.56 13.75 1.60
CA TYR A 77 -4.17 13.98 1.96
C TYR A 77 -3.96 15.47 2.20
N TYR A 78 -3.23 15.79 3.27
CA TYR A 78 -2.78 17.14 3.60
C TYR A 78 -1.39 17.06 4.21
N GLY A 79 -0.48 17.96 3.81
CA GLY A 79 0.88 18.01 4.33
C GLY A 79 1.90 18.45 3.28
N ARG A 80 3.17 18.16 3.55
CA ARG A 80 4.28 18.35 2.61
C ARG A 80 4.92 17.00 2.31
N GLY A 81 5.06 16.70 1.04
CA GLY A 81 5.77 15.55 0.53
C GLY A 81 6.52 15.91 -0.74
N ALA A 82 7.17 14.92 -1.34
CA ALA A 82 7.81 15.11 -2.63
C ALA A 82 6.76 15.44 -3.71
N THR A 83 7.12 16.30 -4.67
CA THR A 83 6.19 16.80 -5.70
C THR A 83 5.59 15.65 -6.51
N ASP A 84 6.42 14.67 -6.86
CA ASP A 84 6.04 13.47 -7.60
C ASP A 84 5.04 12.58 -6.82
N MET A 85 5.20 12.47 -5.50
CA MET A 85 4.24 11.76 -4.64
C MET A 85 2.86 12.43 -4.67
N TRP A 86 2.84 13.76 -4.56
CA TRP A 86 1.61 14.53 -4.61
C TRP A 86 0.91 14.39 -5.97
N GLU A 87 1.65 14.52 -7.07
CA GLU A 87 1.13 14.33 -8.42
C GLU A 87 0.58 12.91 -8.62
N TRP A 88 1.29 11.90 -8.11
CA TRP A 88 0.86 10.50 -8.19
C TRP A 88 -0.47 10.27 -7.46
N LEU A 89 -0.62 10.83 -6.26
CA LEU A 89 -1.86 10.74 -5.46
C LEU A 89 -3.00 11.49 -6.12
N LYS A 90 -2.78 12.76 -6.48
CA LYS A 90 -3.80 13.64 -7.07
C LYS A 90 -4.40 13.03 -8.33
N THR A 91 -3.55 12.63 -9.29
CA THR A 91 -4.01 12.03 -10.55
C THR A 91 -4.87 10.78 -10.34
N ARG A 92 -4.57 9.97 -9.33
CA ARG A 92 -5.30 8.72 -9.04
C ARG A 92 -6.57 8.93 -8.25
N MET A 93 -6.59 9.91 -7.34
CA MET A 93 -7.79 10.33 -6.61
C MET A 93 -8.82 10.96 -7.55
N GLU A 94 -8.38 11.84 -8.45
CA GLU A 94 -9.24 12.52 -9.42
C GLU A 94 -9.75 11.57 -10.52
N SER A 95 -8.94 10.58 -10.94
CA SER A 95 -9.38 9.54 -11.90
C SER A 95 -10.43 8.57 -11.36
N GLY A 96 -10.77 8.67 -10.08
CA GLY A 96 -11.75 7.83 -9.41
C GLY A 96 -13.13 8.47 -9.23
N GLY A 97 -13.32 9.70 -9.71
CA GLY A 97 -14.60 10.42 -9.73
C GLY A 97 -15.40 10.20 -11.01
#